data_AF-A0A2W5KLE0-F1
#
_entry.id   AF-A0A2W5KLE0-F1
#
_cell.length_a   1.000
_cell.length_b   1.000
_cell.length_c   1.000
_cell.angle_alpha   90.00
_cell.angle_beta   90.00
_cell.angle_gamma   90.00
#
_symmetry.space_group_name_H-M   'P 1'
#
loop_
_entity.id
_entity.type
_entity.pdbx_description
1 polymer ?
#
loop_
_entity_poly.entity_id
_entity_poly.type
_entity_poly.pdbx_seq_one_letter_code
_entity_poly.pdbx_strand_id
1 'polypeptide(L)'
;MILGLTCLVGVASHSTAAQAQASRTWVSGVGDDANPCSRTAPCKTFAGALPKTLAGGVINALDPASFGAVSINKAITIRAVGQEAGVSGGIGFPSITVNAPGAQVNLIGLSIDGLGIAGTGVQVTAANQVLIKDCEILNHRGGDGFGVRLSNGLETRVTIQDTTISGNLIGVEVAATTALTNVVVMENVLLDANTTANIRAARSASRVIMRRSTSIAGPIRIQNGAELRSFGDNAINGTPTLTIPLQ
;
A
#
# COMPACT_ATOMS: atom_id res chain seq x y z
N MET A 1 -43.87 -36.39 -51.28
CA MET A 1 -44.41 -36.10 -49.92
C MET A 1 -43.62 -37.01 -48.99
N ILE A 2 -42.74 -36.61 -48.09
CA ILE A 2 -42.60 -35.43 -47.20
C ILE A 2 -41.07 -35.26 -46.99
N LEU A 3 -40.47 -34.17 -47.46
CA LEU A 3 -40.07 -32.97 -46.70
C LEU A 3 -39.03 -33.22 -45.58
N GLY A 4 -37.75 -33.00 -45.90
CA GLY A 4 -36.64 -32.98 -44.95
C GLY A 4 -36.57 -31.64 -44.21
N LEU A 5 -36.45 -31.72 -42.88
CA LEU A 5 -36.34 -30.57 -41.98
C LEU A 5 -34.88 -30.45 -41.51
N THR A 6 -34.09 -29.60 -42.17
CA THR A 6 -32.76 -29.19 -41.70
C THR A 6 -32.91 -28.07 -40.68
N CYS A 7 -32.64 -28.36 -39.41
CA CYS A 7 -32.61 -27.39 -38.33
C CYS A 7 -31.30 -26.57 -38.43
N LEU A 8 -31.40 -25.33 -38.90
CA LEU A 8 -30.29 -24.40 -38.96
C LEU A 8 -30.03 -23.83 -37.55
N VAL A 9 -29.02 -24.33 -36.86
CA VAL A 9 -28.60 -23.78 -35.56
C VAL A 9 -27.85 -22.47 -35.81
N GLY A 10 -28.52 -21.34 -35.57
CA GLY A 10 -27.92 -20.02 -35.63
C GLY A 10 -26.91 -19.82 -34.51
N VAL A 11 -25.63 -19.75 -34.84
CA VAL A 11 -24.57 -19.42 -33.88
C VAL A 11 -24.63 -17.91 -33.63
N ALA A 12 -25.29 -17.50 -32.55
CA ALA A 12 -25.28 -16.10 -32.10
C ALA A 12 -23.89 -15.72 -31.61
N SER A 13 -23.14 -15.00 -32.45
CA SER A 13 -21.85 -14.41 -32.10
C SER A 13 -22.08 -13.33 -31.04
N HIS A 14 -21.93 -13.69 -29.77
CA HIS A 14 -21.91 -12.73 -28.68
C HIS A 14 -20.60 -11.97 -28.75
N SER A 15 -20.59 -10.84 -29.47
CA SER A 15 -19.53 -9.85 -29.38
C SER A 15 -19.51 -9.31 -27.96
N THR A 16 -18.69 -9.89 -27.10
CA THR A 16 -18.36 -9.30 -25.82
C THR A 16 -17.70 -7.95 -26.12
N ALA A 17 -18.36 -6.87 -25.74
CA ALA A 17 -17.71 -5.57 -25.75
C ALA A 17 -16.47 -5.70 -24.85
N ALA A 18 -15.28 -5.71 -25.46
CA ALA A 18 -14.04 -5.57 -24.72
C ALA A 18 -14.12 -4.19 -24.05
N GLN A 19 -14.50 -4.16 -22.77
CA GLN A 19 -14.50 -2.94 -21.98
C GLN A 19 -13.04 -2.50 -21.87
N ALA A 20 -12.65 -1.55 -22.72
CA ALA A 20 -11.32 -0.97 -22.69
C ALA A 20 -11.10 -0.40 -21.29
N GLN A 21 -10.04 -0.83 -20.62
CA GLN A 21 -9.72 -0.31 -19.30
C GLN A 21 -9.43 1.19 -19.40
N ALA A 22 -10.01 1.97 -18.49
CA ALA A 22 -9.81 3.40 -18.48
C ALA A 22 -8.42 3.73 -17.93
N SER A 23 -7.71 4.69 -18.55
CA SER A 23 -6.45 5.21 -18.00
C SER A 23 -6.65 5.91 -16.65
N ARG A 24 -7.87 6.36 -16.37
CA ARG A 24 -8.28 6.97 -15.11
C ARG A 24 -9.67 6.51 -14.70
N THR A 25 -9.83 6.15 -13.44
CA THR A 25 -11.12 5.83 -12.81
C THR A 25 -11.30 6.63 -11.52
N TRP A 26 -12.52 6.60 -11.00
CA TRP A 26 -12.93 7.34 -9.81
C TRP A 26 -13.71 6.44 -8.84
N VAL A 27 -13.50 6.68 -7.55
CA VAL A 27 -14.29 6.11 -6.45
C VAL A 27 -15.02 7.22 -5.67
N SER A 28 -16.16 6.89 -5.09
CA SER A 28 -17.03 7.80 -4.32
C SER A 28 -17.76 7.05 -3.22
N GLY A 29 -18.00 7.69 -2.07
CA GLY A 29 -18.76 7.11 -0.96
C GLY A 29 -20.21 6.78 -1.31
N VAL A 30 -20.75 7.43 -2.35
CA VAL A 30 -22.09 7.17 -2.92
C VAL A 30 -22.03 6.41 -4.27
N GLY A 31 -20.85 5.88 -4.63
CA GLY A 31 -20.64 5.11 -5.84
C GLY A 31 -21.22 3.69 -5.79
N ASP A 32 -21.09 2.97 -6.91
CA ASP A 32 -21.49 1.57 -7.07
C ASP A 32 -20.41 0.83 -7.88
N ASP A 33 -19.93 -0.31 -7.40
CA ASP A 33 -18.93 -1.12 -8.10
C ASP A 33 -19.46 -1.79 -9.37
N ALA A 34 -20.76 -1.72 -9.67
CA ALA A 34 -21.33 -2.03 -10.98
C ALA A 34 -21.04 -0.94 -12.02
N ASN A 35 -20.80 0.30 -11.61
CA ASN A 35 -20.58 1.42 -12.52
C ASN A 35 -19.31 1.27 -13.37
N PRO A 36 -19.17 1.96 -14.51
CA PRO A 36 -17.94 1.96 -15.30
C PRO A 36 -16.74 2.64 -14.59
N CYS A 37 -16.90 3.11 -13.35
CA CYS A 37 -15.93 3.92 -12.59
C CYS A 37 -15.49 5.19 -13.32
N SER A 38 -16.38 5.79 -14.11
CA SER A 38 -16.15 7.11 -14.71
C SER A 38 -16.38 8.21 -13.68
N ARG A 39 -16.01 9.45 -13.98
CA ARG A 39 -16.19 10.56 -13.03
C ARG A 39 -17.65 10.80 -12.67
N THR A 40 -18.58 10.54 -13.59
CA THR A 40 -20.04 10.74 -13.39
C THR A 40 -20.77 9.46 -12.96
N ALA A 41 -20.10 8.31 -13.04
CA ALA A 41 -20.58 7.03 -12.52
C ALA A 41 -19.39 6.34 -11.81
N PRO A 42 -19.00 6.82 -10.62
CA PRO A 42 -17.84 6.32 -9.90
C PRO A 42 -18.12 4.97 -9.26
N CYS A 43 -17.06 4.22 -9.00
CA CYS A 43 -17.14 2.98 -8.24
C CYS A 43 -17.21 3.25 -6.73
N LYS A 44 -17.67 2.27 -5.96
CA LYS A 44 -17.77 2.40 -4.51
C LYS A 44 -16.46 2.12 -3.81
N THR A 45 -15.65 1.20 -4.35
CA THR A 45 -14.44 0.71 -3.69
C THR A 45 -13.22 0.78 -4.60
N PHE A 46 -12.02 0.81 -4.00
CA PHE A 46 -10.79 0.66 -4.77
C PHE A 46 -10.71 -0.72 -5.46
N ALA A 47 -11.24 -1.77 -4.81
CA ALA A 47 -11.32 -3.11 -5.38
C ALA A 47 -12.21 -3.17 -6.63
N GLY A 48 -13.34 -2.45 -6.65
CA GLY A 48 -14.22 -2.35 -7.81
C GLY A 48 -13.61 -1.53 -8.96
N ALA A 49 -12.83 -0.50 -8.64
CA ALA A 49 -12.16 0.35 -9.64
C ALA A 49 -10.91 -0.28 -10.26
N LEU A 50 -10.15 -1.06 -9.49
CA LEU A 50 -8.90 -1.68 -9.94
C LEU A 50 -9.03 -2.49 -11.25
N PRO A 51 -9.97 -3.44 -11.43
CA PRO A 51 -10.05 -4.22 -12.66
C PRO A 51 -10.43 -3.38 -13.89
N LYS A 52 -11.12 -2.26 -13.69
CA LYS A 52 -11.57 -1.33 -14.75
C LYS A 52 -10.55 -0.25 -15.11
N THR A 53 -9.46 -0.17 -14.34
CA THR A 53 -8.36 0.78 -14.60
C THR A 53 -7.24 0.09 -15.36
N LEU A 54 -6.65 0.76 -16.34
CA LEU A 54 -5.53 0.22 -17.11
C LEU A 54 -4.32 0.00 -16.20
N ALA A 55 -3.48 -1.00 -16.50
CA ALA A 55 -2.18 -1.10 -15.86
C ALA A 55 -1.36 0.18 -16.11
N GLY A 56 -0.78 0.75 -15.06
CA GLY A 56 -0.14 2.08 -15.07
C GLY A 56 -1.12 3.26 -14.96
N GLY A 57 -2.43 3.00 -14.90
CA GLY A 57 -3.46 4.02 -14.76
C GLY A 57 -3.63 4.55 -13.34
N VAL A 58 -4.65 5.39 -13.14
CA VAL A 58 -4.90 6.11 -11.87
C VAL A 58 -6.33 5.91 -11.38
N ILE A 59 -6.49 5.54 -10.11
CA ILE A 59 -7.76 5.55 -9.38
C ILE A 59 -7.78 6.77 -8.46
N ASN A 60 -8.82 7.61 -8.53
CA ASN A 60 -8.95 8.82 -7.71
C ASN A 60 -10.15 8.74 -6.77
N ALA A 61 -9.99 9.22 -5.54
CA ALA A 61 -11.14 9.53 -4.69
C ALA A 61 -11.81 10.83 -5.16
N LEU A 62 -13.13 10.81 -5.35
CA LEU A 62 -13.92 11.97 -5.77
C LEU A 62 -14.41 12.80 -4.58
N ASP A 63 -14.73 12.13 -3.47
CA ASP A 63 -15.26 12.70 -2.22
C ASP A 63 -14.71 11.92 -1.01
N PRO A 64 -14.81 12.49 0.20
CA PRO A 64 -14.34 11.82 1.42
C PRO A 64 -15.19 10.60 1.75
N ALA A 65 -14.56 9.42 1.87
CA ALA A 65 -15.24 8.18 2.26
C ALA A 65 -14.25 7.08 2.66
N SER A 66 -14.78 5.93 3.09
CA SER A 66 -14.02 4.68 3.22
C SER A 66 -14.23 3.81 1.98
N PHE A 67 -13.12 3.42 1.33
CA PHE A 67 -13.12 2.72 0.05
C PHE A 67 -12.74 1.24 0.15
N GLY A 68 -12.60 0.74 1.38
CA GLY A 68 -12.32 -0.65 1.70
C GLY A 68 -10.93 -1.14 1.28
N ALA A 69 -10.60 -2.35 1.71
CA ALA A 69 -9.33 -2.98 1.38
C ALA A 69 -9.16 -3.28 -0.12
N VAL A 70 -7.92 -3.32 -0.59
CA VAL A 70 -7.60 -3.57 -2.01
C VAL A 70 -6.38 -4.47 -2.18
N SER A 71 -6.47 -5.40 -3.13
CA SER A 71 -5.35 -6.25 -3.57
C SER A 71 -4.88 -5.82 -4.96
N ILE A 72 -3.68 -5.27 -5.02
CA ILE A 72 -3.07 -4.68 -6.21
C ILE A 72 -2.18 -5.71 -6.89
N ASN A 73 -2.49 -6.05 -8.14
CA ASN A 73 -1.80 -7.06 -8.93
C ASN A 73 -1.17 -6.54 -10.24
N LYS A 74 -1.12 -5.21 -10.41
CA LYS A 74 -0.57 -4.54 -11.59
C LYS A 74 -0.04 -3.17 -11.21
N ALA A 75 0.69 -2.54 -12.13
CA ALA A 75 1.09 -1.14 -11.97
C ALA A 75 -0.17 -0.28 -11.82
N ILE A 76 -0.20 0.61 -10.83
CA ILE A 76 -1.36 1.47 -10.56
C ILE A 76 -0.95 2.64 -9.67
N THR A 77 -1.66 3.75 -9.80
CA THR A 77 -1.65 4.82 -8.80
C THR A 77 -3.02 4.92 -8.13
N ILE A 78 -3.08 4.83 -6.81
CA ILE A 78 -4.27 5.15 -6.01
C ILE A 78 -3.99 6.48 -5.33
N ARG A 79 -4.83 7.48 -5.59
CA ARG A 79 -4.59 8.87 -5.18
C ARG A 79 -5.84 9.52 -4.58
N ALA A 80 -5.69 10.12 -3.41
CA ALA A 80 -6.75 10.86 -2.72
C ALA A 80 -6.31 12.26 -2.27
N VAL A 81 -5.60 12.98 -3.13
CA VAL A 81 -5.15 14.35 -2.78
C VAL A 81 -6.34 15.29 -2.65
N GLY A 82 -6.46 15.92 -1.48
CA GLY A 82 -7.52 16.87 -1.15
C GLY A 82 -8.83 16.22 -0.72
N GLN A 83 -8.86 14.89 -0.53
CA GLN A 83 -10.01 14.13 -0.03
C GLN A 83 -9.53 13.18 1.07
N GLU A 84 -10.42 12.80 1.98
CA GLU A 84 -10.12 11.72 2.93
C GLU A 84 -10.49 10.37 2.30
N ALA A 85 -9.51 9.51 2.07
CA ALA A 85 -9.74 8.16 1.56
C ALA A 85 -9.34 7.12 2.60
N GLY A 86 -10.34 6.69 3.37
CA GLY A 86 -10.19 5.64 4.36
C GLY A 86 -9.98 4.27 3.71
N VAL A 87 -8.99 3.54 4.19
CA VAL A 87 -8.71 2.17 3.80
C VAL A 87 -8.53 1.33 5.06
N SER A 88 -9.34 0.27 5.18
CA SER A 88 -9.25 -0.64 6.32
C SER A 88 -9.55 -2.06 5.88
N GLY A 89 -8.74 -2.99 6.39
CA GLY A 89 -8.90 -4.43 6.24
C GLY A 89 -9.73 -5.04 7.38
N GLY A 90 -10.30 -6.22 7.12
CA GLY A 90 -10.92 -7.02 8.18
C GLY A 90 -9.89 -7.60 9.15
N ILE A 91 -10.36 -8.20 10.25
CA ILE A 91 -9.49 -8.82 11.27
C ILE A 91 -8.58 -9.88 10.64
N GLY A 92 -7.28 -9.71 10.80
CA GLY A 92 -6.23 -10.59 10.30
C GLY A 92 -5.87 -10.38 8.83
N PHE A 93 -6.50 -9.43 8.14
CA PHE A 93 -6.25 -9.16 6.72
C PHE A 93 -5.53 -7.84 6.50
N PRO A 94 -4.66 -7.72 5.48
CA PRO A 94 -4.08 -6.45 5.11
C PRO A 94 -5.13 -5.47 4.57
N SER A 95 -4.95 -4.18 4.85
CA SER A 95 -5.77 -3.11 4.24
C SER A 95 -5.41 -2.91 2.78
N ILE A 96 -4.11 -2.94 2.46
CA ILE A 96 -3.60 -2.91 1.10
C ILE A 96 -2.61 -4.06 0.93
N THR A 97 -2.86 -4.92 -0.06
CA THR A 97 -1.89 -5.93 -0.51
C THR A 97 -1.31 -5.53 -1.85
N VAL A 98 0.02 -5.54 -1.97
CA VAL A 98 0.73 -5.32 -3.23
C VAL A 98 1.44 -6.61 -3.65
N ASN A 99 0.87 -7.27 -4.65
CA ASN A 99 1.39 -8.47 -5.29
C ASN A 99 1.44 -8.26 -6.81
N ALA A 100 2.30 -7.36 -7.26
CA ALA A 100 2.45 -6.96 -8.65
C ALA A 100 3.94 -7.07 -9.06
N PRO A 101 4.47 -8.29 -9.26
CA PRO A 101 5.89 -8.51 -9.58
C PRO A 101 6.35 -7.63 -10.74
N GLY A 102 7.48 -6.92 -10.57
CA GLY A 102 8.04 -6.04 -11.60
C GLY A 102 7.31 -4.70 -11.79
N ALA A 103 6.15 -4.48 -11.16
CA ALA A 103 5.36 -3.27 -11.33
C ALA A 103 5.75 -2.13 -10.37
N GLN A 104 5.38 -0.90 -10.76
CA GLN A 104 5.39 0.27 -9.89
C GLN A 104 3.98 0.55 -9.37
N VAL A 105 3.85 0.71 -8.05
CA VAL A 105 2.59 1.04 -7.38
C VAL A 105 2.76 2.33 -6.58
N ASN A 106 1.83 3.27 -6.72
CA ASN A 106 1.85 4.52 -5.97
C ASN A 106 0.58 4.64 -5.12
N LEU A 107 0.76 4.86 -3.81
CA LEU A 107 -0.28 5.07 -2.82
C LEU A 107 -0.09 6.50 -2.28
N ILE A 108 -1.06 7.37 -2.53
CA ILE A 108 -0.90 8.81 -2.29
C ILE A 108 -2.13 9.38 -1.59
N GLY A 109 -1.96 10.04 -0.43
CA GLY A 109 -3.06 10.74 0.24
C GLY A 109 -4.02 9.83 1.00
N LEU A 110 -3.61 8.61 1.37
CA LEU A 110 -4.52 7.62 1.95
C LEU A 110 -4.49 7.64 3.49
N SER A 111 -5.66 7.52 4.10
CA SER A 111 -5.79 7.23 5.53
C SER A 111 -6.00 5.72 5.70
N ILE A 112 -4.98 5.03 6.21
CA ILE A 112 -4.93 3.58 6.35
C ILE A 112 -5.02 3.26 7.84
N ASP A 113 -6.22 2.92 8.31
CA ASP A 113 -6.48 2.71 9.74
C ASP A 113 -6.84 1.24 10.02
N GLY A 114 -6.04 0.62 10.88
CA GLY A 114 -6.24 -0.72 11.40
C GLY A 114 -7.30 -0.81 12.48
N LEU A 115 -7.95 0.27 12.89
CA LEU A 115 -9.08 0.33 13.83
C LEU A 115 -8.80 -0.37 15.19
N GLY A 116 -7.53 -0.52 15.55
CA GLY A 116 -7.10 -1.24 16.76
C GLY A 116 -7.20 -2.76 16.68
N ILE A 117 -7.38 -3.34 15.48
CA ILE A 117 -7.49 -4.78 15.25
C ILE A 117 -6.26 -5.35 14.51
N ALA A 118 -6.17 -6.69 14.51
CA ALA A 118 -5.12 -7.45 13.83
C ALA A 118 -5.19 -7.26 12.32
N GLY A 119 -4.03 -7.17 11.68
CA GLY A 119 -3.91 -6.94 10.24
C GLY A 119 -2.80 -5.94 9.92
N THR A 120 -2.33 -5.97 8.68
CA THR A 120 -1.28 -5.07 8.20
C THR A 120 -1.87 -3.88 7.44
N GLY A 121 -1.29 -2.68 7.53
CA GLY A 121 -1.69 -1.54 6.71
C GLY A 121 -1.38 -1.77 5.24
N VAL A 122 -0.08 -1.77 4.90
CA VAL A 122 0.41 -2.05 3.55
C VAL A 122 1.32 -3.27 3.57
N GLN A 123 0.88 -4.37 2.97
CA GLN A 123 1.66 -5.59 2.81
C GLN A 123 2.18 -5.72 1.37
N VAL A 124 3.50 -5.70 1.21
CA VAL A 124 4.19 -5.82 -0.08
C VAL A 124 4.82 -7.19 -0.21
N THR A 125 4.20 -8.06 -1.02
CA THR A 125 4.67 -9.42 -1.31
C THR A 125 5.36 -9.53 -2.68
N ALA A 126 5.08 -8.61 -3.61
CA ALA A 126 5.87 -8.48 -4.84
C ALA A 126 5.66 -7.09 -5.49
N ALA A 127 6.76 -6.42 -5.84
CA ALA A 127 6.78 -5.19 -6.65
C ALA A 127 8.21 -4.93 -7.16
N ASN A 128 8.37 -4.11 -8.19
CA ASN A 128 9.66 -3.43 -8.42
C ASN A 128 9.78 -2.28 -7.41
N GLN A 129 8.79 -1.38 -7.44
CA GLN A 129 8.76 -0.22 -6.55
C GLN A 129 7.34 0.04 -6.00
N VAL A 130 7.28 0.42 -4.73
CA VAL A 130 6.07 1.02 -4.14
C VAL A 130 6.42 2.41 -3.60
N LEU A 131 5.64 3.42 -3.96
CA LEU A 131 5.66 4.74 -3.33
C LEU A 131 4.47 4.84 -2.38
N ILE A 132 4.73 5.17 -1.12
CA ILE A 132 3.74 5.56 -0.11
C ILE A 132 4.03 7.02 0.19
N LYS A 133 3.11 7.92 -0.15
CA LYS A 133 3.34 9.36 0.00
C LYS A 133 2.13 10.04 0.60
N ASP A 134 2.36 10.97 1.53
CA ASP A 134 1.27 11.79 2.09
C ASP A 134 0.16 10.92 2.69
N CYS A 135 0.55 9.86 3.40
CA CYS A 135 -0.38 8.91 3.98
C CYS A 135 -0.35 8.96 5.51
N GLU A 136 -1.40 8.42 6.11
CA GLU A 136 -1.46 8.08 7.53
C GLU A 136 -1.64 6.57 7.66
N ILE A 137 -0.83 5.89 8.47
CA ILE A 137 -0.89 4.44 8.67
C ILE A 137 -0.96 4.16 10.17
N LEU A 138 -2.16 3.87 10.65
CA LEU A 138 -2.52 3.99 12.06
C LEU A 138 -3.11 2.67 12.61
N ASN A 139 -2.87 2.43 13.90
CA ASN A 139 -3.64 1.50 14.74
C ASN A 139 -3.75 0.03 14.26
N HIS A 140 -2.80 -0.49 13.50
CA HIS A 140 -2.72 -1.92 13.21
C HIS A 140 -2.18 -2.70 14.43
N ARG A 141 -3.04 -3.31 15.23
CA ARG A 141 -2.69 -3.87 16.56
C ARG A 141 -2.89 -5.38 16.63
N GLY A 142 -2.12 -6.09 17.45
CA GLY A 142 -2.26 -7.56 17.59
C GLY A 142 -1.46 -8.35 16.55
N GLY A 143 -1.85 -9.61 16.30
CA GLY A 143 -1.14 -10.50 15.37
C GLY A 143 -0.99 -9.88 13.98
N ASP A 144 0.23 -9.90 13.43
CA ASP A 144 0.59 -9.25 12.17
C ASP A 144 0.20 -7.74 12.06
N GLY A 145 0.18 -7.02 13.19
CA GLY A 145 -0.11 -5.58 13.30
C GLY A 145 0.99 -4.65 12.74
N PHE A 146 1.34 -4.80 11.47
CA PHE A 146 2.35 -3.97 10.82
C PHE A 146 1.71 -2.74 10.17
N GLY A 147 2.33 -1.57 10.27
CA GLY A 147 1.95 -0.43 9.43
C GLY A 147 2.31 -0.70 7.97
N VAL A 148 3.61 -0.89 7.69
CA VAL A 148 4.12 -1.31 6.38
C VAL A 148 4.97 -2.56 6.55
N ARG A 149 4.72 -3.59 5.74
CA ARG A 149 5.50 -4.83 5.71
C ARG A 149 6.00 -5.13 4.32
N LEU A 150 7.32 -5.09 4.14
CA LEU A 150 8.02 -5.58 2.96
C LEU A 150 8.69 -6.91 3.29
N SER A 151 8.16 -8.01 2.78
CA SER A 151 8.69 -9.35 3.06
C SER A 151 8.51 -10.24 1.85
N ASN A 152 9.50 -10.28 0.97
CA ASN A 152 9.46 -11.11 -0.23
C ASN A 152 10.85 -11.63 -0.63
N GLY A 153 10.86 -12.49 -1.65
CA GLY A 153 12.07 -13.08 -2.20
C GLY A 153 12.58 -12.40 -3.47
N LEU A 154 12.12 -11.19 -3.78
CA LEU A 154 12.43 -10.41 -4.98
C LEU A 154 13.30 -9.19 -4.64
N GLU A 155 13.87 -8.54 -5.64
CA GLU A 155 14.37 -7.17 -5.45
C GLU A 155 13.19 -6.21 -5.44
N THR A 156 12.97 -5.53 -4.31
CA THR A 156 11.84 -4.61 -4.15
C THR A 156 12.25 -3.39 -3.35
N ARG A 157 11.85 -2.20 -3.83
CA ARG A 157 12.00 -0.94 -3.09
C ARG A 157 10.64 -0.39 -2.67
N VAL A 158 10.49 -0.07 -1.39
CA VAL A 158 9.39 0.75 -0.90
C VAL A 158 9.96 2.12 -0.51
N THR A 159 9.39 3.20 -1.03
CA THR A 159 9.71 4.57 -0.65
C THR A 159 8.54 5.14 0.12
N ILE A 160 8.79 5.63 1.33
CA ILE A 160 7.80 6.23 2.21
C ILE A 160 8.19 7.70 2.37
N GLN A 161 7.28 8.60 2.01
CA GLN A 161 7.55 10.03 1.98
C GLN A 161 6.40 10.81 2.63
N ASP A 162 6.72 11.83 3.45
CA ASP A 162 5.72 12.76 3.98
C ASP A 162 4.55 12.00 4.67
N THR A 163 4.86 10.98 5.48
CA THR A 163 3.87 10.01 5.97
C THR A 163 3.98 9.86 7.49
N THR A 164 2.85 9.68 8.16
CA THR A 164 2.78 9.33 9.58
C THR A 164 2.46 7.85 9.75
N ILE A 165 3.26 7.15 10.55
CA ILE A 165 3.08 5.72 10.86
C ILE A 165 3.09 5.55 12.39
N SER A 166 1.91 5.39 13.00
CA SER A 166 1.81 5.40 14.46
C SER A 166 0.76 4.45 15.05
N GLY A 167 0.97 4.08 16.32
CA GLY A 167 0.01 3.25 17.06
C GLY A 167 -0.12 1.81 16.55
N ASN A 168 0.80 1.34 15.71
CA ASN A 168 0.83 -0.05 15.21
C ASN A 168 1.55 -0.97 16.19
N LEU A 169 1.50 -2.30 15.98
CA LEU A 169 2.42 -3.21 16.67
C LEU A 169 3.84 -2.94 16.19
N ILE A 170 4.06 -2.97 14.89
CA ILE A 170 5.33 -2.61 14.25
C ILE A 170 5.08 -1.57 13.18
N GLY A 171 5.79 -0.45 13.20
CA GLY A 171 5.61 0.63 12.21
C GLY A 171 5.99 0.16 10.81
N VAL A 172 7.27 -0.13 10.62
CA VAL A 172 7.82 -0.62 9.34
C VAL A 172 8.61 -1.90 9.55
N GLU A 173 8.26 -2.94 8.82
CA GLU A 173 9.04 -4.18 8.72
C GLU A 173 9.66 -4.36 7.34
N VAL A 174 10.95 -4.75 7.33
CA VAL A 174 11.65 -5.27 6.15
C VAL A 174 12.25 -6.62 6.48
N ALA A 175 11.81 -7.66 5.79
CA ALA A 175 12.21 -9.05 6.05
C ALA A 175 12.35 -9.84 4.74
N ALA A 176 13.38 -9.52 3.95
CA ALA A 176 13.74 -10.26 2.73
C ALA A 176 13.75 -11.78 2.98
N THR A 177 13.18 -12.58 2.08
CA THR A 177 13.09 -14.04 2.26
C THR A 177 14.15 -14.82 1.49
N THR A 178 14.91 -14.14 0.65
CA THR A 178 16.03 -14.68 -0.14
C THR A 178 17.24 -13.74 -0.02
N ALA A 179 18.28 -13.97 -0.83
CA ALA A 179 19.41 -13.05 -0.94
C ALA A 179 19.11 -11.80 -1.79
N LEU A 180 17.94 -11.73 -2.43
CA LEU A 180 17.52 -10.54 -3.19
C LEU A 180 17.11 -9.43 -2.22
N THR A 181 17.51 -8.20 -2.55
CA THR A 181 17.46 -7.10 -1.58
C THR A 181 16.05 -6.53 -1.45
N ASN A 182 15.56 -6.42 -0.22
CA ASN A 182 14.39 -5.61 0.10
C ASN A 182 14.87 -4.29 0.72
N VAL A 183 14.51 -3.16 0.10
CA VAL A 183 14.90 -1.82 0.56
C VAL A 183 13.67 -1.01 0.93
N VAL A 184 13.65 -0.46 2.15
CA VAL A 184 12.75 0.65 2.49
C VAL A 184 13.56 1.94 2.55
N VAL A 185 13.09 2.98 1.87
CA VAL A 185 13.62 4.35 1.95
C VAL A 185 12.56 5.22 2.61
N MET A 186 12.93 5.96 3.64
CA MET A 186 12.04 6.86 4.37
C MET A 186 12.56 8.29 4.30
N GLU A 187 11.66 9.21 4.02
CA GLU A 187 11.96 10.63 3.95
C GLU A 187 10.82 11.45 4.55
N ASN A 188 11.11 12.28 5.56
CA ASN A 188 10.08 13.07 6.23
C ASN A 188 8.94 12.18 6.76
N VAL A 189 9.31 11.14 7.51
CA VAL A 189 8.38 10.17 8.09
C VAL A 189 8.38 10.31 9.60
N LEU A 190 7.19 10.35 10.19
CA LEU A 190 7.00 10.23 11.64
C LEU A 190 6.65 8.78 11.99
N LEU A 191 7.49 8.15 12.80
CA LEU A 191 7.26 6.85 13.41
C LEU A 191 7.07 7.05 14.91
N ASP A 192 5.86 6.83 15.41
CA ASP A 192 5.53 7.11 16.81
C ASP A 192 4.65 6.04 17.43
N ALA A 193 4.87 5.75 18.72
CA ALA A 193 4.05 4.85 19.52
C ALA A 193 3.78 3.47 18.89
N ASN A 194 4.70 2.95 18.07
CA ASN A 194 4.61 1.60 17.53
C ASN A 194 5.14 0.59 18.57
N THR A 195 4.23 -0.15 19.18
CA THR A 195 4.41 -0.75 20.51
C THR A 195 5.49 -1.85 20.62
N THR A 196 5.78 -2.58 19.53
CA THR A 196 6.87 -3.58 19.48
C THR A 196 8.14 -3.03 18.84
N ALA A 197 8.00 -2.24 17.78
CA ALA A 197 9.10 -1.53 17.11
C ALA A 197 8.58 -0.44 16.17
N ASN A 198 9.26 0.70 16.11
CA ASN A 198 9.08 1.65 15.02
C ASN A 198 9.60 1.06 13.70
N ILE A 199 10.78 0.44 13.73
CA ILE A 199 11.40 -0.20 12.58
C ILE A 199 11.89 -1.59 12.99
N ARG A 200 11.54 -2.61 12.21
CA ARG A 200 12.13 -3.95 12.31
C ARG A 200 12.74 -4.35 10.96
N ALA A 201 14.05 -4.38 10.89
CA ALA A 201 14.78 -4.93 9.74
C ALA A 201 15.35 -6.29 10.12
N ALA A 202 15.02 -7.33 9.37
CA ALA A 202 15.43 -8.69 9.63
C ALA A 202 16.05 -9.33 8.39
N ARG A 203 17.14 -10.08 8.59
CA ARG A 203 17.89 -10.83 7.56
C ARG A 203 18.80 -9.94 6.71
N SER A 204 19.90 -10.52 6.24
CA SER A 204 21.03 -9.78 5.64
C SER A 204 20.71 -9.02 4.36
N ALA A 205 19.68 -9.44 3.61
CA ALA A 205 19.23 -8.75 2.41
C ALA A 205 18.19 -7.65 2.67
N SER A 206 17.88 -7.35 3.93
CA SER A 206 16.97 -6.26 4.32
C SER A 206 17.74 -4.99 4.63
N ARG A 207 17.39 -3.90 3.95
CA ARG A 207 17.98 -2.58 4.17
C ARG A 207 16.91 -1.52 4.41
N VAL A 208 17.13 -0.69 5.41
CA VAL A 208 16.34 0.51 5.67
C VAL A 208 17.25 1.73 5.50
N ILE A 209 16.80 2.72 4.76
CA ILE A 209 17.46 4.02 4.60
C ILE A 209 16.49 5.08 5.12
N MET A 210 16.94 5.99 5.98
CA MET A 210 16.11 7.07 6.50
C MET A 210 16.81 8.43 6.47
N ARG A 211 16.05 9.48 6.15
CA ARG A 211 16.50 10.87 6.17
C ARG A 211 15.40 11.83 6.58
N ARG A 212 15.75 12.88 7.34
CA ARG A 212 14.80 13.90 7.81
C ARG A 212 13.57 13.30 8.50
N SER A 213 13.71 12.16 9.16
CA SER A 213 12.61 11.39 9.75
C SER A 213 12.74 11.32 11.26
N THR A 214 11.60 11.19 11.93
CA THR A 214 11.51 11.11 13.38
C THR A 214 11.02 9.73 13.78
N SER A 215 11.74 9.08 14.69
CA SER A 215 11.36 7.80 15.29
C SER A 215 11.40 7.93 16.81
N ILE A 216 10.22 8.01 17.42
CA ILE A 216 10.03 8.25 18.86
C ILE A 216 9.07 7.23 19.47
N ALA A 217 9.11 7.08 20.79
CA ALA A 217 8.22 6.19 21.56
C ALA A 217 8.09 4.74 21.02
N GLY A 218 9.15 4.21 20.43
CA GLY A 218 9.23 2.83 19.97
C GLY A 218 10.67 2.44 19.58
N PRO A 219 11.10 1.19 19.79
CA PRO A 219 12.48 0.80 19.50
C PRO A 219 12.71 0.61 18.00
N ILE A 220 13.97 0.71 17.58
CA ILE A 220 14.44 0.22 16.28
C ILE A 220 15.14 -1.12 16.49
N ARG A 221 14.77 -2.14 15.72
CA ARG A 221 15.29 -3.51 15.84
C ARG A 221 15.94 -3.93 14.52
N ILE A 222 17.26 -4.06 14.53
CA ILE A 222 18.05 -4.55 13.40
C ILE A 222 18.58 -5.94 13.74
N GLN A 223 18.25 -6.94 12.92
CA GLN A 223 18.41 -8.35 13.26
C GLN A 223 18.99 -9.15 12.09
N ASN A 224 19.71 -10.24 12.40
CA ASN A 224 20.16 -11.24 11.42
C ASN A 224 20.94 -10.64 10.23
N GLY A 225 21.80 -9.66 10.50
CA GLY A 225 22.64 -9.01 9.50
C GLY A 225 21.95 -7.95 8.64
N ALA A 226 20.70 -7.58 8.94
CA ALA A 226 20.03 -6.45 8.28
C ALA A 226 20.77 -5.13 8.54
N GLU A 227 20.46 -4.10 7.74
CA GLU A 227 21.15 -2.82 7.81
C GLU A 227 20.17 -1.65 7.92
N LEU A 228 20.47 -0.70 8.79
CA LEU A 228 19.84 0.63 8.84
C LEU A 228 20.89 1.68 8.49
N ARG A 229 20.61 2.51 7.50
CA ARG A 229 21.42 3.69 7.14
C ARG A 229 20.62 4.95 7.44
N SER A 230 21.16 5.78 8.33
CA SER A 230 20.58 7.06 8.72
C SER A 230 21.42 8.19 8.12
N PHE A 231 20.79 9.11 7.40
CA PHE A 231 21.44 10.27 6.77
C PHE A 231 20.72 11.57 7.12
N GLY A 232 21.48 12.65 7.35
CA GLY A 232 20.92 13.97 7.64
C GLY A 232 20.22 14.06 9.00
N ASP A 233 19.20 14.92 9.10
CA ASP A 233 18.59 15.36 10.37
C ASP A 233 17.51 14.39 10.87
N ASN A 234 17.87 13.15 11.14
CA ASN A 234 16.96 12.18 11.76
C ASN A 234 16.91 12.35 13.28
N ALA A 235 15.72 12.32 13.86
CA ALA A 235 15.51 12.28 15.31
C ALA A 235 15.10 10.86 15.74
N ILE A 236 16.04 10.08 16.29
CA ILE A 236 15.81 8.68 16.68
C ILE A 236 15.88 8.58 18.21
N ASN A 237 14.90 7.93 18.84
CA ASN A 237 14.81 7.80 20.28
C ASN A 237 16.08 7.11 20.86
N GLY A 238 16.87 7.91 21.57
CA GLY A 238 18.17 7.61 22.17
C GLY A 238 18.72 8.88 22.81
N THR A 239 19.74 8.78 23.68
CA THR A 239 20.48 9.97 24.15
C THR A 239 20.97 10.74 22.92
N PRO A 240 20.76 12.07 22.82
CA PRO A 240 21.27 12.87 21.72
C PRO A 240 22.76 12.59 21.55
N THR A 241 23.23 12.29 20.33
CA THR A 241 24.65 12.03 20.08
C THR A 241 25.52 13.28 20.26
N LEU A 242 24.92 14.47 20.33
CA LEU A 242 25.58 15.74 20.63
C LEU A 242 24.57 16.71 21.29
N THR A 243 24.69 16.96 22.59
CA THR A 243 24.30 18.23 23.20
C THR A 243 25.51 19.16 23.13
N ILE A 244 25.88 19.61 21.93
CA ILE A 244 26.75 20.79 21.85
C ILE A 244 25.81 21.99 21.92
N PRO A 245 26.01 22.92 22.88
CA PRO A 245 25.30 24.19 22.82
C PRO A 245 25.64 24.85 21.49
N LEU A 246 24.62 25.25 20.73
CA LEU A 246 24.80 26.20 19.65
C LEU A 246 25.48 27.44 20.25
N GLN A 247 26.72 27.69 19.85
CA GLN A 247 27.31 29.03 19.90
C GLN A 247 26.86 29.80 18.67
#